data_AF-K1RY03-F1
#
_entry.id   AF-K1RY03-F1
#
_cell.length_a   1.000
_cell.length_b   1.000
_cell.length_c   1.000
_cell.angle_alpha   90.00
_cell.angle_beta   90.00
_cell.angle_gamma   90.00
#
_symmetry.space_group_name_H-M   'P 1'
#
loop_
_entity.id
_entity.type
_entity.pdbx_description
1 polymer ?
#
loop_
_entity_poly.entity_id
_entity_poly.type
_entity_poly.pdbx_seq_one_letter_code
_entity_poly.pdbx_strand_id
1 'polypeptide(L)'
;RLRQESFDTQPSLSIERALIETEFYKENEGKYPIPILRALNFLEICKRKTIYIGEDELIVGERGPRPKAVSTFPELTCHSVEDLHVLNTRKLQRYTISQEDIDTYEARGNSLLERAHPTRTHLQSRSQRMERSLRSRNVH
;
A
#
# COMPACT_ATOMS: atom_id res chain seq x y z
N ARG A 1 1.20 25.65 13.78
CA ARG A 1 1.47 25.32 12.36
C ARG A 1 1.35 23.81 12.12
N LEU A 2 2.27 22.97 12.63
CA LEU A 2 2.23 21.50 12.50
C LEU A 2 0.87 20.84 12.79
N ARG A 3 0.19 21.27 13.86
CA ARG A 3 -1.17 20.78 14.17
C ARG A 3 -2.14 21.04 13.02
N GLN A 4 -2.12 22.24 12.44
CA GLN A 4 -3.05 22.63 11.38
C GLN A 4 -2.81 21.79 10.13
N GLU A 5 -1.54 21.64 9.73
CA GLU A 5 -1.13 20.76 8.62
C GLU A 5 -1.60 19.32 8.86
N SER A 6 -1.36 18.77 10.06
CA SER A 6 -1.86 17.45 10.44
C SER A 6 -3.38 17.31 10.38
N PHE A 7 -4.17 18.35 10.64
CA PHE A 7 -5.62 18.28 10.49
C PHE A 7 -6.07 18.40 9.03
N ASP A 8 -5.53 19.37 8.31
CA ASP A 8 -6.02 19.78 6.99
C ASP A 8 -5.56 18.87 5.85
N THR A 9 -4.39 18.22 5.98
CA THR A 9 -3.90 17.32 4.94
C THR A 9 -4.93 16.22 4.65
N GLN A 10 -5.23 16.03 3.38
CA GLN A 10 -6.13 14.97 2.93
C GLN A 10 -5.39 13.63 2.89
N PRO A 11 -5.98 12.54 3.43
CA PRO A 11 -5.40 11.21 3.31
C PRO A 11 -5.29 10.78 1.84
N SER A 12 -4.18 10.14 1.50
CA SER A 12 -3.92 9.63 0.15
C SER A 12 -3.26 8.26 0.19
N LEU A 13 -3.34 7.52 -0.91
CA LEU A 13 -2.55 6.31 -1.09
C LEU A 13 -1.25 6.63 -1.84
N SER A 14 -0.20 5.85 -1.59
CA SER A 14 1.02 5.82 -2.38
C SER A 14 1.25 4.40 -2.91
N ILE A 15 1.58 4.31 -4.19
CA ILE A 15 1.92 3.05 -4.87
C ILE A 15 3.41 2.67 -4.75
N GLU A 16 4.24 3.54 -4.16
CA GLU A 16 5.70 3.40 -4.12
C GLU A 16 6.14 2.01 -3.63
N ARG A 17 5.60 1.55 -2.51
CA ARG A 17 5.90 0.23 -1.95
C ARG A 17 5.58 -0.88 -2.94
N ALA A 18 4.41 -0.83 -3.57
CA ALA A 18 4.04 -1.86 -4.54
C ALA A 18 5.01 -1.92 -5.72
N LEU A 19 5.50 -0.77 -6.18
CA LEU A 19 6.50 -0.74 -7.26
C LEU A 19 7.83 -1.36 -6.81
N ILE A 20 8.34 -0.97 -5.63
CA ILE A 20 9.59 -1.52 -5.08
C ILE A 20 9.48 -3.04 -4.88
N GLU A 21 8.43 -3.50 -4.22
CA GLU A 21 8.24 -4.92 -3.95
C GLU A 21 8.07 -5.73 -5.24
N THR A 22 7.29 -5.23 -6.19
CA THR A 22 7.08 -5.91 -7.46
C THR A 22 8.40 -6.08 -8.21
N GLU A 23 9.23 -5.05 -8.26
CA GLU A 23 10.56 -5.13 -8.87
C GLU A 23 11.47 -6.10 -8.12
N PHE A 24 11.50 -6.03 -6.78
CA PHE A 24 12.30 -6.95 -5.97
C PHE A 24 11.92 -8.41 -6.21
N TYR A 25 10.62 -8.74 -6.19
CA TYR A 25 10.16 -10.11 -6.38
C TYR A 25 10.35 -10.61 -7.81
N LYS A 26 10.19 -9.77 -8.84
CA LYS A 26 10.54 -10.13 -10.25
C LYS A 26 11.95 -10.70 -10.35
N GLU A 27 12.88 -10.09 -9.62
CA GLU A 27 14.29 -10.43 -9.72
C GLU A 27 14.71 -11.53 -8.76
N ASN A 28 14.03 -11.71 -7.64
CA ASN A 28 14.53 -12.54 -6.53
C ASN A 28 13.67 -13.75 -6.17
N GLU A 29 12.50 -13.91 -6.79
CA GLU A 29 11.63 -15.07 -6.56
C GLU A 29 12.38 -16.39 -6.83
N GLY A 30 12.26 -17.34 -5.91
CA GLY A 30 12.92 -18.64 -5.97
C GLY A 30 14.43 -18.66 -5.66
N LYS A 31 15.10 -17.51 -5.54
CA LYS A 31 16.56 -17.45 -5.27
C LYS A 31 16.93 -17.70 -3.81
N TYR A 32 16.02 -17.45 -2.88
CA TYR A 32 16.29 -17.51 -1.44
C TYR A 32 15.18 -18.25 -0.67
N PRO A 33 15.50 -18.84 0.50
CA PRO A 33 14.47 -19.26 1.45
C PRO A 33 13.52 -18.10 1.80
N ILE A 34 12.23 -18.38 1.96
CA ILE A 34 11.19 -17.36 2.17
C ILE A 34 11.51 -16.34 3.28
N PRO A 35 12.04 -16.71 4.46
CA PRO A 35 12.40 -15.73 5.49
C PRO A 35 13.46 -14.74 5.04
N ILE A 36 14.48 -15.23 4.32
CA ILE A 36 15.56 -14.40 3.78
C ILE A 36 15.04 -13.52 2.66
N LEU A 37 14.22 -14.06 1.75
CA LEU A 37 13.60 -13.31 0.67
C LEU A 37 12.80 -12.11 1.21
N ARG A 38 12.00 -12.32 2.27
CA ARG A 38 11.23 -11.25 2.92
C ARG A 38 12.11 -10.22 3.62
N ALA A 39 13.18 -10.65 4.29
CA ALA A 39 14.13 -9.74 4.93
C ALA A 39 14.85 -8.86 3.90
N LEU A 40 15.24 -9.43 2.76
CA LEU A 40 15.86 -8.71 1.66
C LEU A 40 14.87 -7.75 0.98
N ASN A 41 13.61 -8.15 0.79
CA ASN A 41 12.56 -7.23 0.29
C ASN A 41 12.40 -6.03 1.23
N PHE A 42 12.32 -6.28 2.53
CA PHE A 42 12.23 -5.20 3.53
C PHE A 42 13.44 -4.27 3.49
N LEU A 43 14.66 -4.83 3.38
CA LEU A 43 15.88 -4.04 3.20
C LEU A 43 15.82 -3.17 1.93
N GLU A 44 15.32 -3.72 0.83
CA GLU A 44 15.17 -2.97 -0.43
C GLU A 44 14.21 -1.79 -0.29
N ILE A 45 13.10 -1.99 0.43
CA ILE A 45 12.16 -0.92 0.77
C ILE A 45 12.85 0.14 1.62
N CYS A 46 13.62 -0.24 2.66
CA CYS A 46 14.38 0.71 3.48
C CYS A 46 15.38 1.54 2.66
N LYS A 47 15.98 0.97 1.62
CA LYS A 47 16.94 1.68 0.75
C LYS A 47 16.28 2.70 -0.18
N ARG A 48 15.07 2.40 -0.67
CA ARG A 48 14.44 3.14 -1.78
C ARG A 48 13.27 4.01 -1.37
N LYS A 49 12.63 3.70 -0.24
CA LYS A 49 11.45 4.43 0.24
C LYS A 49 11.78 5.92 0.40
N THR A 50 10.91 6.78 -0.12
CA THR A 50 10.99 8.23 0.07
C THR A 50 10.91 8.57 1.56
N ILE A 51 11.91 9.33 2.03
CA ILE A 51 11.96 9.86 3.39
C ILE A 51 11.38 11.28 3.35
N TYR A 52 10.29 11.48 4.09
CA TYR A 52 9.72 12.80 4.31
C TYR A 52 10.25 13.40 5.62
N ILE A 53 10.71 14.65 5.55
CA ILE A 53 11.12 15.48 6.68
C ILE A 53 10.33 16.78 6.55
N GLY A 54 9.37 17.00 7.44
CA GLY A 54 8.54 18.20 7.42
C GLY A 54 9.25 19.42 8.00
N GLU A 55 8.80 20.60 7.61
CA GLU A 55 9.28 21.86 8.17
C GLU A 55 8.88 21.97 9.65
N ASP A 56 9.80 22.44 10.51
CA ASP A 56 9.66 22.52 11.97
C ASP A 56 9.42 21.19 12.72
N GLU A 57 9.52 20.04 12.06
CA GLU A 57 9.41 18.74 12.73
C GLU A 57 10.68 18.44 13.56
N LEU A 58 10.52 18.25 14.88
CA LEU A 58 11.60 17.79 15.76
C LEU A 58 11.79 16.27 15.74
N ILE A 59 10.68 15.54 15.58
CA ILE A 59 10.66 14.09 15.41
C ILE A 59 10.19 13.84 13.99
N VAL A 60 11.05 13.23 13.19
CA VAL A 60 10.86 13.06 11.75
C VAL A 60 10.57 11.61 11.41
N GLY A 61 10.03 11.42 10.21
CA GLY A 61 9.74 10.12 9.64
C GLY A 61 8.25 9.93 9.46
N GLU A 62 7.86 9.66 8.22
CA GLU A 62 6.48 9.38 7.85
C GLU A 62 6.31 8.00 7.22
N ARG A 63 5.08 7.48 7.32
CA ARG A 63 4.71 6.17 6.77
C ARG A 63 4.72 6.14 5.25
N GLY A 64 4.46 7.28 4.61
CA GLY A 64 4.46 7.46 3.16
C GLY A 64 5.43 8.57 2.72
N PRO A 65 5.39 8.96 1.44
CA PRO A 65 6.28 9.99 0.89
C PRO A 65 5.92 11.43 1.33
N ARG A 66 4.80 11.61 2.03
CA ARG A 66 4.26 12.91 2.48
C ARG A 66 3.22 12.70 3.59
N PRO A 67 2.82 13.76 4.33
CA PRO A 67 1.91 13.63 5.46
C PRO A 67 0.60 12.95 5.08
N LYS A 68 0.14 12.01 5.92
CA LYS A 68 -1.07 11.19 5.70
C LYS A 68 -1.12 10.38 4.39
N ALA A 69 -0.03 10.30 3.63
CA ALA A 69 0.08 9.33 2.55
C ALA A 69 0.36 7.94 3.14
N VAL A 70 -0.46 6.96 2.79
CA VAL A 70 -0.29 5.57 3.23
C VAL A 70 0.10 4.71 2.06
N SER A 71 1.06 3.81 2.25
CA SER A 71 1.41 2.85 1.19
C SER A 71 0.31 1.83 0.99
N THR A 72 0.12 1.37 -0.24
CA THR A 72 -0.49 0.05 -0.48
C THR A 72 0.51 -1.05 -0.10
N PHE A 73 0.01 -2.15 0.45
CA PHE A 73 0.80 -3.28 0.93
C PHE A 73 0.36 -4.52 0.14
N PRO A 74 0.83 -4.70 -1.10
CA PRO A 74 0.33 -5.76 -1.95
C PRO A 74 0.64 -7.17 -1.42
N GLU A 75 1.61 -7.30 -0.52
CA GLU A 75 1.89 -8.54 0.18
C GLU A 75 0.81 -8.92 1.22
N LEU A 76 -0.04 -7.97 1.62
CA LEU A 76 -1.15 -8.15 2.56
C LEU A 76 -2.52 -8.03 1.88
N THR A 77 -2.68 -6.96 1.10
CA THR A 77 -3.92 -6.58 0.42
C THR A 77 -3.59 -6.07 -0.98
N CYS A 78 -3.82 -6.91 -1.99
CA CYS A 78 -3.79 -6.45 -3.38
C CYS A 78 -5.07 -5.68 -3.68
N HIS A 79 -4.94 -4.37 -3.92
CA HIS A 79 -6.01 -3.57 -4.52
C HIS A 79 -6.06 -3.86 -6.01
N SER A 80 -7.25 -4.09 -6.55
CA SER A 80 -7.47 -3.98 -7.99
C SER A 80 -7.49 -2.51 -8.41
N VAL A 81 -7.37 -2.22 -9.71
CA VAL A 81 -7.52 -0.86 -10.26
C VAL A 81 -8.89 -0.29 -9.88
N GLU A 82 -9.94 -1.10 -9.95
CA GLU A 82 -11.29 -0.73 -9.52
C GLU A 82 -11.33 -0.34 -8.03
N ASP A 83 -10.63 -1.08 -7.16
CA ASP A 83 -10.55 -0.73 -5.73
C ASP A 83 -9.90 0.65 -5.54
N LEU A 84 -8.87 1.00 -6.34
CA LEU A 84 -8.25 2.33 -6.29
C LEU A 84 -9.24 3.43 -6.71
N HIS A 85 -10.07 3.20 -7.74
CA HIS A 85 -11.13 4.13 -8.11
C HIS A 85 -12.21 4.27 -7.02
N VAL A 86 -12.56 3.17 -6.34
CA VAL A 86 -13.49 3.20 -5.20
C VAL A 86 -12.91 3.99 -4.02
N LEU A 87 -11.61 3.83 -3.70
CA LEU A 87 -10.94 4.62 -2.65
C LEU A 87 -11.02 6.13 -2.91
N ASN A 88 -10.95 6.52 -4.19
CA ASN A 88 -11.06 7.89 -4.64
C ASN A 88 -12.46 8.50 -4.50
N THR A 89 -13.51 7.69 -4.42
CA THR A 89 -14.92 8.17 -4.47
C THR A 89 -15.72 7.87 -3.21
N ARG A 90 -15.29 6.92 -2.37
CA ARG A 90 -16.02 6.53 -1.15
C ARG A 90 -16.18 7.70 -0.17
N LYS A 91 -17.36 7.80 0.45
CA LYS A 91 -17.70 8.86 1.41
C LYS A 91 -16.92 8.76 2.73
N LEU A 92 -16.69 7.53 3.21
CA LEU A 92 -16.01 7.27 4.48
C LEU A 92 -14.60 6.77 4.23
N GLN A 93 -13.65 7.27 5.03
CA GLN A 93 -12.23 6.88 4.96
C GLN A 93 -11.64 7.01 3.54
N ARG A 94 -12.02 8.03 2.79
CA ARG A 94 -11.49 8.30 1.44
C ARG A 94 -9.96 8.41 1.45
N TYR A 95 -9.31 7.82 0.45
CA TYR A 95 -7.89 8.04 0.17
C TYR A 95 -7.78 8.50 -1.29
N THR A 96 -7.13 9.64 -1.52
CA THR A 96 -6.88 10.12 -2.88
C THR A 96 -5.71 9.39 -3.53
N ILE A 97 -5.85 9.09 -4.82
CA ILE A 97 -4.81 8.51 -5.68
C ILE A 97 -4.87 9.25 -7.03
N SER A 98 -3.73 9.66 -7.57
CA SER A 98 -3.69 10.31 -8.89
C SER A 98 -3.99 9.30 -9.99
N GLN A 99 -4.50 9.77 -11.13
CA GLN A 99 -4.72 8.88 -12.28
C GLN A 99 -3.39 8.30 -12.79
N GLU A 100 -2.32 9.09 -12.79
CA GLU A 100 -0.97 8.64 -13.14
C GLU A 100 -0.49 7.47 -12.27
N ASP A 101 -0.73 7.52 -10.95
CA ASP A 101 -0.39 6.42 -10.05
C ASP A 101 -1.26 5.18 -10.35
N ILE A 102 -2.54 5.36 -10.68
CA ILE A 102 -3.43 4.25 -11.04
C ILE A 102 -2.94 3.57 -12.32
N ASP A 103 -2.63 4.35 -13.36
CA ASP A 103 -2.15 3.86 -14.65
C ASP A 103 -0.79 3.15 -14.48
N THR A 104 0.10 3.72 -13.67
CA THR A 104 1.41 3.12 -13.34
C THR A 104 1.24 1.81 -12.57
N TYR A 105 0.32 1.77 -11.61
CA TYR A 105 0.02 0.58 -10.83
C TYR A 105 -0.58 -0.53 -11.67
N GLU A 106 -1.48 -0.21 -12.61
CA GLU A 106 -2.02 -1.17 -13.57
C GLU A 106 -0.91 -1.77 -14.45
N ALA A 107 -0.08 -0.91 -15.04
CA ALA A 107 0.97 -1.33 -15.96
C ALA A 107 2.09 -2.15 -15.27
N ARG A 108 2.45 -1.80 -14.03
CA ARG A 108 3.68 -2.33 -13.40
C ARG A 108 3.44 -3.15 -12.14
N GLY A 109 2.40 -2.86 -11.37
CA GLY A 109 2.13 -3.45 -10.05
C GLY A 109 1.29 -4.72 -10.09
N ASN A 110 0.32 -4.84 -11.00
CA ASN A 110 -0.67 -5.92 -10.93
C ASN A 110 -0.14 -7.31 -11.39
N SER A 111 0.85 -7.36 -12.29
CA SER A 111 1.16 -8.58 -13.04
C SER A 111 1.90 -9.70 -12.29
N LEU A 112 2.53 -9.41 -11.14
CA LEU A 112 3.29 -10.42 -10.37
C LEU A 112 2.77 -10.72 -8.98
N LEU A 113 2.07 -9.78 -8.35
CA LEU A 113 1.56 -9.96 -6.99
C LEU A 113 0.37 -10.93 -6.94
N GLU A 114 -0.28 -11.21 -8.07
CA GLU A 114 -1.22 -12.32 -8.18
C GLU A 114 -0.53 -13.70 -8.11
N ARG A 115 0.75 -13.80 -8.46
CA ARG A 115 1.51 -15.07 -8.58
C ARG A 115 2.43 -15.34 -7.38
N ALA A 116 3.02 -14.29 -6.80
CA ALA A 116 4.14 -14.40 -5.84
C ALA A 116 3.77 -14.87 -4.41
N HIS A 117 2.48 -15.05 -4.09
CA HIS A 117 2.04 -15.38 -2.73
C HIS A 117 1.18 -16.65 -2.68
N PRO A 118 1.78 -17.86 -2.63
CA PRO A 118 1.04 -19.11 -2.46
C PRO A 118 0.28 -19.24 -1.13
N THR A 119 0.55 -18.38 -0.13
CA THR A 119 -0.20 -18.33 1.14
C THR A 119 -1.63 -17.75 1.03
N ARG A 120 -2.05 -17.34 -0.17
CA ARG A 120 -3.30 -16.61 -0.45
C ARG A 120 -4.57 -17.40 -0.10
N THR A 121 -4.55 -18.73 -0.09
CA THR A 121 -5.73 -19.55 0.23
C THR A 121 -6.25 -19.33 1.64
N HIS A 122 -5.38 -19.04 2.61
CA HIS A 122 -5.81 -18.90 4.02
C HIS A 122 -6.15 -17.46 4.44
N LEU A 123 -5.48 -16.43 3.90
CA LEU A 123 -5.66 -15.04 4.33
C LEU A 123 -6.81 -14.31 3.62
N GLN A 124 -7.08 -14.60 2.34
CA GLN A 124 -8.26 -14.04 1.64
C GLN A 124 -9.56 -14.46 2.32
N SER A 125 -9.62 -15.68 2.87
CA SER A 125 -10.78 -16.15 3.63
C SER A 125 -11.07 -15.32 4.88
N ARG A 126 -10.06 -14.64 5.45
CA ARG A 126 -10.20 -13.82 6.67
C ARG A 126 -10.45 -12.34 6.35
N SER A 127 -9.74 -11.75 5.37
CA SER A 127 -9.99 -10.35 5.01
C SER A 127 -11.35 -10.16 4.33
N GLN A 128 -11.74 -11.07 3.41
CA GLN A 128 -13.09 -11.05 2.82
C GLN A 128 -14.18 -11.31 3.86
N ARG A 129 -13.90 -12.10 4.91
CA ARG A 129 -14.84 -12.34 6.03
C ARG A 129 -14.95 -11.11 6.94
N MET A 130 -13.87 -10.36 7.13
CA MET A 130 -13.88 -9.09 7.87
C MET A 130 -14.60 -7.99 7.07
N GLU A 131 -14.37 -7.88 5.77
CA GLU A 131 -15.08 -6.94 4.89
C GLU A 131 -16.57 -7.30 4.72
N ARG A 132 -16.92 -8.59 4.63
CA ARG A 132 -18.32 -9.05 4.67
C ARG A 132 -18.98 -8.76 6.02
N SER A 133 -18.25 -8.94 7.13
CA SER A 133 -18.73 -8.57 8.47
C SER A 133 -18.96 -7.06 8.59
N LEU A 134 -18.07 -6.23 8.04
CA LEU A 134 -18.23 -4.77 8.02
C LEU A 134 -19.38 -4.33 7.11
N ARG A 135 -19.60 -4.99 5.96
CA ARG A 135 -20.77 -4.78 5.10
C ARG A 135 -22.08 -5.18 5.77
N SER A 136 -22.09 -6.23 6.60
CA SER A 136 -23.29 -6.67 7.33
C SER A 136 -23.69 -5.78 8.51
N ARG A 137 -22.76 -4.97 9.04
CA ARG A 137 -23.01 -4.08 10.19
C ARG A 137 -23.43 -2.66 9.81
N ASN A 138 -23.42 -2.31 8.52
CA ASN A 138 -23.84 -1.00 7.99
C ASN A 138 -25.19 -1.04 7.25
N VAL A 139 -25.95 -2.12 7.39
CA VAL A 139 -27.37 -2.12 7.08
C VAL A 139 -28.07 -1.96 8.41
N HIS A 140 -28.38 -0.72 8.80
CA HIS A 140 -29.48 -0.23 9.65
C HIS A 140 -29.28 1.29 9.81
#